data_AF-A0A7S4P993-F1
#
_entry.id   AF-A0A7S4P993-F1
#
_cell.length_a   1.000
_cell.length_b   1.000
_cell.length_c   1.000
_cell.angle_alpha   90.00
_cell.angle_beta   90.00
_cell.angle_gamma   90.00
#
_symmetry.space_group_name_H-M   'P 1'
#
loop_
_entity.id
_entity.type
_entity.pdbx_description
1 polymer ?
#
loop_
_entity_poly.entity_id
_entity_poly.type
_entity_poly.pdbx_seq_one_letter_code
_entity_poly.pdbx_strand_id
1 'polypeptide(L)'
;MYCLDSNMVNCIEQVNKPREPGETVGVKSAGVCGCPNDCMSQGKCHDFDSCKCDDGYKGKDCSLLKCKEQTCHNLGTCKEFSEGFSACKCRDGYGLSDCSAEISPLPPIPNLLNKPQYVDDEYGDEHPLFNMSAIMQLYIEISEEDLEFLILPENSKSTDYKKANITFYNGKEREKFVDAGIKIKGGASRQFAKKSFKISLSHFDKNNKAWYGQKKFSMKAASMVPDFVREMASAASIYAMGAPVQRMSY
;
A
#
# COMPACT_ATOMS: atom_id res chain seq x y z
N MET A 1 -36.70 3.68 6.38
CA MET A 1 -35.44 3.70 5.61
C MET A 1 -35.26 2.28 5.12
N TYR A 2 -35.72 2.04 3.90
CA TYR A 2 -36.13 0.71 3.44
C TYR A 2 -35.32 0.34 2.19
N CYS A 3 -34.77 -0.87 2.18
CA CYS A 3 -34.74 -1.66 0.96
C CYS A 3 -36.11 -2.34 0.87
N LEU A 4 -37.05 -1.71 0.16
CA LEU A 4 -38.21 -2.42 -0.40
C LEU A 4 -37.83 -2.70 -1.85
N ASP A 5 -37.43 -3.92 -2.14
CA ASP A 5 -37.99 -4.63 -3.28
C ASP A 5 -37.69 -6.13 -3.17
N SER A 6 -38.74 -6.88 -3.47
CA SER A 6 -38.94 -8.28 -3.14
C SER A 6 -38.16 -9.17 -4.10
N ASN A 7 -36.99 -9.70 -3.68
CA ASN A 7 -36.42 -10.98 -4.12
C ASN A 7 -35.00 -11.27 -3.60
N MET A 8 -34.68 -10.98 -2.33
CA MET A 8 -33.47 -11.53 -1.70
C MET A 8 -33.75 -12.15 -0.34
N VAL A 9 -33.99 -13.45 -0.39
CA VAL A 9 -33.82 -14.36 0.74
C VAL A 9 -32.32 -14.60 0.92
N ASN A 10 -31.88 -14.59 2.19
CA ASN A 10 -30.59 -15.03 2.74
C ASN A 10 -29.41 -14.03 2.80
N CYS A 11 -29.43 -13.19 3.85
CA CYS A 11 -28.21 -12.87 4.60
C CYS A 11 -28.34 -13.12 6.13
N ILE A 12 -29.41 -13.74 6.61
CA ILE A 12 -29.52 -14.24 7.99
C ILE A 12 -30.38 -15.52 7.98
N GLU A 13 -29.74 -16.69 7.96
CA GLU A 13 -30.27 -17.90 8.59
C GLU A 13 -29.20 -19.01 8.64
N GLN A 14 -28.26 -18.92 9.59
CA GLN A 14 -27.50 -20.07 10.13
C GLN A 14 -26.92 -19.68 11.50
N VAL A 15 -27.75 -19.34 12.50
CA VAL A 15 -27.29 -19.22 13.90
C VAL A 15 -27.73 -20.43 14.75
N ASN A 16 -28.58 -21.33 14.23
CA ASN A 16 -29.06 -22.50 14.99
C ASN A 16 -28.92 -23.82 14.20
N LYS A 17 -27.71 -24.20 13.80
CA LYS A 17 -27.40 -25.58 13.39
C LYS A 17 -26.26 -26.14 14.26
N PRO A 18 -26.37 -27.38 14.78
CA PRO A 18 -25.27 -28.01 15.52
C PRO A 18 -24.03 -28.10 14.62
N ARG A 19 -22.86 -27.71 15.15
CA ARG A 19 -21.58 -27.65 14.43
C ARG A 19 -21.00 -29.05 14.19
N GLU A 20 -20.50 -29.32 12.99
CA GLU A 20 -19.57 -30.42 12.74
C GLU A 20 -18.13 -29.99 13.04
N PRO A 21 -17.23 -30.92 13.46
CA PRO A 21 -15.86 -30.57 13.81
C PRO A 21 -15.01 -30.34 12.55
N GLY A 22 -14.61 -29.10 12.28
CA GLY A 22 -13.65 -28.77 11.21
C GLY A 22 -13.82 -27.44 10.49
N GLU A 23 -14.87 -26.68 10.75
CA GLU A 23 -15.15 -25.44 10.02
C GLU A 23 -14.40 -24.23 10.61
N THR A 24 -13.67 -23.50 9.76
CA THR A 24 -12.87 -22.33 10.17
C THR A 24 -13.74 -21.09 10.35
N VAL A 25 -13.59 -20.40 11.48
CA VAL A 25 -14.36 -19.22 11.84
C VAL A 25 -13.82 -17.99 11.08
N GLY A 26 -14.59 -17.47 10.13
CA GLY A 26 -14.35 -16.16 9.51
C GLY A 26 -15.02 -15.03 10.28
N VAL A 27 -14.30 -13.93 10.52
CA VAL A 27 -14.84 -12.71 11.13
C VAL A 27 -15.71 -11.96 10.12
N LYS A 28 -16.97 -11.71 10.46
CA LYS A 28 -17.88 -10.85 9.68
C LYS A 28 -17.40 -9.40 9.75
N SER A 29 -17.09 -8.79 8.60
CA SER A 29 -16.85 -7.35 8.47
C SER A 29 -18.17 -6.61 8.24
N ALA A 30 -18.34 -5.43 8.86
CA ALA A 30 -19.54 -4.61 8.80
C ALA A 30 -19.58 -3.72 7.54
N GLY A 31 -19.63 -4.36 6.37
CA GLY A 31 -20.01 -3.75 5.09
C GLY A 31 -21.19 -4.52 4.50
N VAL A 32 -21.84 -3.98 3.46
CA VAL A 32 -22.81 -4.74 2.65
C VAL A 32 -22.11 -6.05 2.25
N CYS A 33 -22.73 -7.19 2.57
CA CYS A 33 -22.06 -8.49 2.54
C CYS A 33 -21.52 -8.77 1.13
N GLY A 34 -20.20 -8.89 0.98
CA GLY A 34 -19.55 -9.32 -0.26
C GLY A 34 -18.86 -8.23 -1.08
N CYS A 35 -18.91 -6.95 -0.74
CA CYS A 35 -18.29 -5.90 -1.57
C CYS A 35 -16.75 -5.92 -1.47
N PRO A 36 -16.02 -5.97 -2.59
CA PRO A 36 -14.57 -6.03 -2.57
C PRO A 36 -13.98 -4.68 -2.12
N ASN A 37 -13.24 -4.69 -1.01
CA ASN A 37 -12.60 -3.52 -0.38
C ASN A 37 -13.50 -2.28 -0.20
N ASP A 38 -14.80 -2.47 0.04
CA ASP A 38 -15.77 -1.36 0.14
C ASP A 38 -15.71 -0.38 -1.05
N CYS A 39 -15.42 -0.93 -2.25
CA CYS A 39 -15.23 -0.17 -3.48
C CYS A 39 -14.20 0.97 -3.36
N MET A 40 -13.25 0.85 -2.43
CA MET A 40 -12.23 1.86 -2.10
C MET A 40 -12.79 3.24 -1.77
N SER A 41 -14.08 3.33 -1.39
CA SER A 41 -14.83 4.59 -1.30
C SER A 41 -14.84 5.42 -2.60
N GLN A 42 -14.61 4.76 -3.75
CA GLN A 42 -14.57 5.32 -5.12
C GLN A 42 -15.70 4.73 -5.99
N GLY A 43 -16.82 4.38 -5.35
CA GLY A 43 -17.95 3.74 -6.00
C GLY A 43 -19.00 3.28 -5.00
N LYS A 44 -20.04 2.65 -5.53
CA LYS A 44 -21.14 2.06 -4.75
C LYS A 44 -21.17 0.56 -4.95
N CYS A 45 -21.33 -0.19 -3.87
CA CYS A 45 -21.51 -1.62 -3.97
C CYS A 45 -22.85 -1.93 -4.64
N HIS A 46 -22.79 -2.76 -5.68
CA HIS A 46 -23.95 -3.06 -6.51
C HIS A 46 -24.43 -4.51 -6.33
N ASP A 47 -23.50 -5.45 -6.12
CA ASP A 47 -23.80 -6.88 -5.98
C ASP A 47 -22.74 -7.59 -5.11
N PHE A 48 -22.94 -8.88 -4.79
CA PHE A 48 -21.93 -9.69 -4.11
C PHE A 48 -20.66 -9.76 -4.97
N ASP A 49 -19.54 -9.31 -4.42
CA ASP A 49 -18.21 -9.29 -5.08
C ASP A 49 -18.11 -8.33 -6.29
N SER A 50 -18.94 -7.28 -6.35
CA SER A 50 -18.94 -6.32 -7.46
C SER A 50 -19.25 -4.86 -7.04
N CYS A 51 -18.42 -3.93 -7.54
CA CYS A 51 -18.57 -2.49 -7.34
C CYS A 51 -18.96 -1.74 -8.62
N LYS A 52 -19.88 -0.78 -8.47
CA LYS A 52 -20.16 0.23 -9.50
C LYS A 52 -19.31 1.47 -9.21
N CYS A 53 -18.26 1.65 -9.99
CA CYS A 53 -17.27 2.69 -9.78
C CYS A 53 -17.75 4.08 -10.20
N ASP A 54 -17.28 5.09 -9.48
CA ASP A 54 -17.47 6.49 -9.82
C ASP A 54 -16.69 6.86 -11.10
N ASP A 55 -17.06 7.98 -11.71
CA ASP A 55 -16.44 8.44 -12.96
C ASP A 55 -14.94 8.67 -12.77
N GLY A 56 -14.13 7.99 -13.58
CA GLY A 56 -12.66 8.03 -13.47
C GLY A 56 -12.05 6.80 -12.79
N TYR A 57 -12.87 5.91 -12.23
CA TYR A 57 -12.44 4.66 -11.61
C TYR A 57 -13.05 3.43 -12.31
N LYS A 58 -12.37 2.29 -12.18
CA LYS A 58 -12.74 0.99 -12.75
C LYS A 58 -12.10 -0.14 -11.94
N GLY A 59 -12.38 -1.37 -12.36
CA GLY A 59 -11.92 -2.57 -11.66
C GLY A 59 -12.93 -3.07 -10.64
N LYS A 60 -12.70 -4.28 -10.12
CA LYS A 60 -13.65 -5.01 -9.29
C LYS A 60 -14.00 -4.28 -7.98
N ASP A 61 -13.02 -3.58 -7.43
CA ASP A 61 -13.07 -2.80 -6.19
C ASP A 61 -12.88 -1.29 -6.43
N CYS A 62 -12.99 -0.82 -7.68
CA CYS A 62 -12.78 0.59 -8.05
C CYS A 62 -11.39 1.16 -7.71
N SER A 63 -10.40 0.29 -7.55
CA SER A 63 -9.02 0.69 -7.28
C SER A 63 -8.23 1.12 -8.51
N LEU A 64 -8.74 0.90 -9.72
CA LEU A 64 -8.06 1.25 -10.98
C LEU A 64 -8.57 2.57 -11.51
N LEU A 65 -7.69 3.41 -12.02
CA LEU A 65 -8.09 4.63 -12.71
C LEU A 65 -8.51 4.32 -14.16
N LYS A 66 -9.37 5.18 -14.71
CA LYS A 66 -9.72 5.23 -16.13
C LYS A 66 -9.21 6.56 -16.67
N CYS A 67 -8.21 6.55 -17.58
CA CYS A 67 -7.67 7.79 -18.12
C CYS A 67 -8.73 8.53 -18.95
N LYS A 68 -8.95 9.79 -18.56
CA LYS A 68 -9.70 10.87 -19.22
C LYS A 68 -8.90 12.16 -18.97
N GLU A 69 -9.29 13.27 -19.57
CA GLU A 69 -8.53 14.54 -19.46
C GLU A 69 -8.29 14.99 -18.00
N GLN A 70 -9.20 14.71 -17.07
CA GLN A 70 -9.16 15.19 -15.68
C GLN A 70 -8.76 14.12 -14.65
N THR A 71 -8.38 12.90 -15.07
CA THR A 71 -8.15 11.76 -14.15
C THR A 71 -7.04 11.98 -13.11
N CYS A 72 -6.10 12.90 -13.37
CA CYS A 72 -5.03 13.26 -12.44
C CYS A 72 -5.18 14.70 -11.91
N HIS A 73 -6.42 15.19 -11.78
CA HIS A 73 -6.76 16.55 -11.32
C HIS A 73 -6.08 17.70 -12.09
N ASN A 74 -5.63 17.46 -13.33
CA ASN A 74 -4.74 18.36 -14.08
C ASN A 74 -3.40 18.68 -13.37
N LEU A 75 -3.10 17.96 -12.30
CA LEU A 75 -1.90 18.05 -11.46
C LEU A 75 -0.90 16.93 -11.78
N GLY A 76 -1.14 16.19 -12.87
CA GLY A 76 -0.29 15.12 -13.35
C GLY A 76 -0.62 14.69 -14.77
N THR A 77 0.06 13.66 -15.24
CA THR A 77 -0.18 13.02 -16.54
C THR A 77 -0.68 11.59 -16.33
N CYS A 78 -1.82 11.25 -16.91
CA CYS A 78 -2.37 9.89 -16.88
C CYS A 78 -1.73 9.04 -17.99
N LYS A 79 -1.33 7.81 -17.66
CA LYS A 79 -0.89 6.81 -18.63
C LYS A 79 -1.70 5.53 -18.48
N GLU A 80 -2.19 4.99 -19.59
CA GLU A 80 -2.74 3.64 -19.66
C GLU A 80 -1.62 2.64 -19.96
N PHE A 81 -1.71 1.46 -19.35
CA PHE A 81 -0.80 0.33 -19.50
C PHE A 81 -1.59 -0.86 -20.06
N SER A 82 -0.88 -1.91 -20.51
CA SER A 82 -1.50 -3.16 -20.97
C SER A 82 -2.44 -3.76 -19.91
N GLU A 83 -3.44 -4.54 -20.37
CA GLU A 83 -4.53 -5.10 -19.54
C GLU A 83 -5.48 -4.05 -18.92
N GLY A 84 -5.42 -2.81 -19.39
CA GLY A 84 -6.33 -1.75 -18.93
C GLY A 84 -5.97 -1.20 -17.55
N PHE A 85 -4.74 -1.33 -17.08
CA PHE A 85 -4.29 -0.57 -15.91
C PHE A 85 -4.03 0.89 -16.30
N SER A 86 -4.20 1.84 -15.37
CA SER A 86 -3.74 3.21 -15.59
C SER A 86 -3.23 3.84 -14.30
N ALA A 87 -2.28 4.76 -14.44
CA ALA A 87 -1.67 5.45 -13.30
C ALA A 87 -1.33 6.92 -13.63
N CYS A 88 -1.36 7.77 -12.61
CA CYS A 88 -0.97 9.17 -12.69
C CYS A 88 0.50 9.38 -12.31
N LYS A 89 1.21 10.16 -13.13
CA LYS A 89 2.47 10.80 -12.75
C LYS A 89 2.18 12.22 -12.27
N CYS A 90 2.24 12.46 -10.96
CA CYS A 90 1.96 13.78 -10.37
C CYS A 90 3.12 14.77 -10.55
N ARG A 91 2.79 16.06 -10.55
CA ARG A 91 3.76 17.16 -10.44
C ARG A 91 4.38 17.19 -9.05
N ASP A 92 5.55 17.82 -8.94
CA ASP A 92 6.23 18.00 -7.65
C ASP A 92 5.33 18.71 -6.65
N GLY A 93 5.29 18.20 -5.42
CA GLY A 93 4.42 18.71 -4.36
C GLY A 93 2.99 18.14 -4.34
N TYR A 94 2.62 17.25 -5.27
CA TYR A 94 1.31 16.59 -5.30
C TYR A 94 1.45 15.06 -5.20
N GLY A 95 0.50 14.41 -4.54
CA GLY A 95 0.50 12.96 -4.27
C GLY A 95 -0.89 12.33 -4.32
N LEU A 96 -0.99 11.07 -3.87
CA LEU A 96 -2.11 10.13 -4.08
C LEU A 96 -2.19 9.57 -5.50
N SER A 97 -3.10 8.61 -5.70
CA SER A 97 -3.27 7.90 -6.98
C SER A 97 -3.71 8.82 -8.12
N ASP A 98 -4.39 9.92 -7.80
CA ASP A 98 -5.02 10.87 -8.72
C ASP A 98 -4.47 12.30 -8.61
N CYS A 99 -3.37 12.49 -7.87
CA CYS A 99 -2.72 13.80 -7.64
C CYS A 99 -3.60 14.84 -6.91
N SER A 100 -4.62 14.39 -6.16
CA SER A 100 -5.56 15.28 -5.46
C SER A 100 -5.00 15.96 -4.20
N ALA A 101 -3.91 15.45 -3.62
CA ALA A 101 -3.37 15.97 -2.36
C ALA A 101 -2.08 16.75 -2.56
N GLU A 102 -2.00 17.93 -1.94
CA GLU A 102 -0.74 18.63 -1.73
C GLU A 102 0.08 17.95 -0.62
N ILE A 103 1.36 17.78 -0.89
CA ILE A 103 2.33 17.16 0.01
C ILE A 103 2.89 18.26 0.92
N SER A 104 2.42 18.31 2.16
CA SER A 104 3.00 19.15 3.22
C SER A 104 3.76 18.29 4.25
N PRO A 105 4.89 18.76 4.80
CA PRO A 105 5.54 18.09 5.93
C PRO A 105 4.59 18.06 7.13
N LEU A 106 4.51 16.91 7.82
CA LEU A 106 3.69 16.78 9.02
C LEU A 106 4.43 17.42 10.21
N PRO A 107 3.70 17.89 11.23
CA PRO A 107 4.33 18.28 12.48
C PRO A 107 5.00 17.06 13.15
N PRO A 108 6.09 17.25 13.89
CA PRO A 108 6.74 16.17 14.61
C PRO A 108 5.85 15.57 15.69
N ILE A 109 5.80 14.24 15.75
CA ILE A 109 5.12 13.50 16.81
C ILE A 109 6.10 13.40 18.01
N PRO A 110 5.76 13.94 19.19
CA PRO A 110 6.64 13.87 20.36
C PRO A 110 6.74 12.43 20.89
N ASN A 111 7.97 12.00 21.21
CA ASN A 111 8.21 10.70 21.82
C ASN A 111 7.79 10.73 23.30
N LEU A 112 6.88 9.85 23.70
CA LEU A 112 6.30 9.81 25.06
C LEU A 112 7.05 8.87 26.02
N LEU A 113 8.09 8.17 25.56
CA LEU A 113 8.81 7.16 26.34
C LEU A 113 10.24 7.60 26.69
N ASN A 114 10.62 7.47 27.96
CA ASN A 114 11.92 7.85 28.51
C ASN A 114 12.99 6.73 28.46
N LYS A 115 12.79 5.67 27.67
CA LYS A 115 13.74 4.55 27.56
C LYS A 115 14.23 4.41 26.12
N PRO A 116 15.55 4.24 25.90
CA PRO A 116 16.09 4.00 24.56
C PRO A 116 15.48 2.73 23.96
N GLN A 117 14.87 2.88 22.78
CA GLN A 117 14.12 1.89 22.01
C GLN A 117 15.00 0.97 21.16
N TYR A 118 16.06 1.54 20.59
CA TYR A 118 16.98 0.85 19.71
C TYR A 118 18.39 1.03 20.25
N VAL A 119 19.07 -0.09 20.52
CA VAL A 119 20.42 -0.09 21.10
C VAL A 119 21.43 -0.84 20.24
N ASP A 120 20.96 -1.52 19.19
CA ASP A 120 21.77 -2.42 18.37
C ASP A 120 22.44 -1.73 17.17
N ASP A 121 22.12 -0.46 16.90
CA ASP A 121 22.77 0.32 15.85
C ASP A 121 23.29 1.67 16.35
N GLU A 122 24.16 2.28 15.54
CA GLU A 122 24.85 3.53 15.87
C GLU A 122 23.92 4.74 16.04
N TYR A 123 22.67 4.64 15.60
CA TYR A 123 21.72 5.75 15.60
C TYR A 123 20.70 5.69 16.73
N GLY A 124 20.49 4.51 17.31
CA GLY A 124 19.51 4.28 18.36
C GLY A 124 18.13 4.82 18.01
N ASP A 125 17.52 5.62 18.88
CA ASP A 125 16.14 6.10 18.68
C ASP A 125 16.04 7.19 17.60
N GLU A 126 17.16 7.86 17.31
CA GLU A 126 17.23 8.98 16.39
C GLU A 126 17.77 8.56 15.02
N HIS A 127 17.24 7.46 14.50
CA HIS A 127 17.67 6.96 13.20
C HIS A 127 17.26 7.90 12.05
N PRO A 128 18.21 8.49 11.28
CA PRO A 128 17.91 9.56 10.31
C PRO A 128 16.91 9.18 9.22
N LEU A 129 16.85 7.89 8.88
CA LEU A 129 15.90 7.35 7.89
C LEU A 129 14.43 7.36 8.37
N PHE A 130 14.19 7.25 9.67
CA PHE A 130 12.83 7.10 10.23
C PHE A 130 12.37 8.41 10.84
N ASN A 131 11.73 9.23 10.02
CA ASN A 131 11.16 10.50 10.45
C ASN A 131 9.65 10.34 10.67
N MET A 132 9.24 10.21 11.94
CA MET A 132 7.82 10.13 12.31
C MET A 132 7.01 11.40 11.98
N SER A 133 7.72 12.50 11.71
CA SER A 133 7.16 13.82 11.35
C SER A 133 6.94 13.98 9.85
N ALA A 134 7.31 13.00 9.02
CA ALA A 134 7.16 13.13 7.59
C ALA A 134 6.82 11.78 6.97
N ILE A 135 5.91 11.78 6.01
CA ILE A 135 5.66 10.59 5.20
C ILE A 135 6.84 10.43 4.23
N MET A 136 7.47 9.25 4.26
CA MET A 136 8.56 8.93 3.37
C MET A 136 8.03 8.77 1.96
N GLN A 137 8.52 9.60 1.05
CA GLN A 137 8.14 9.56 -0.35
C GLN A 137 9.14 8.74 -1.15
N LEU A 138 8.59 7.96 -2.06
CA LEU A 138 9.38 7.13 -2.95
C LEU A 138 8.99 7.37 -4.40
N TYR A 139 9.96 7.80 -5.20
CA TYR A 139 9.80 7.94 -6.64
C TYR A 139 10.54 6.79 -7.32
N ILE A 140 9.80 5.99 -8.09
CA ILE A 140 10.32 4.81 -8.79
C ILE A 140 10.28 5.09 -10.29
N GLU A 141 11.44 5.08 -10.92
CA GLU A 141 11.59 5.12 -12.38
C GLU A 141 11.98 3.72 -12.85
N ILE A 142 11.16 3.12 -13.71
CA ILE A 142 11.33 1.75 -14.21
C ILE A 142 11.01 1.74 -15.71
N SER A 143 11.60 0.80 -16.46
CA SER A 143 11.23 0.61 -17.86
C SER A 143 9.80 0.10 -17.98
N GLU A 144 9.16 0.39 -19.10
CA GLU A 144 7.77 -0.01 -19.36
C GLU A 144 7.62 -1.54 -19.36
N GLU A 145 8.54 -2.25 -20.03
CA GLU A 145 8.57 -3.72 -20.06
C GLU A 145 8.68 -4.34 -18.66
N ASP A 146 9.54 -3.79 -17.79
CA ASP A 146 9.71 -4.31 -16.43
C ASP A 146 8.52 -3.94 -15.54
N LEU A 147 7.89 -2.78 -15.76
CA LEU A 147 6.66 -2.41 -15.07
C LEU A 147 5.52 -3.35 -15.43
N GLU A 148 5.32 -3.61 -16.72
CA GLU A 148 4.33 -4.56 -17.23
C GLU A 148 4.54 -5.94 -16.61
N PHE A 149 5.78 -6.44 -16.64
CA PHE A 149 6.11 -7.71 -16.00
C PHE A 149 5.68 -7.75 -14.53
N LEU A 150 5.89 -6.67 -13.78
CA LEU A 150 5.51 -6.63 -12.37
C LEU A 150 3.99 -6.61 -12.19
N ILE A 151 3.24 -5.87 -12.99
CA ILE A 151 1.78 -5.70 -12.78
C ILE A 151 0.95 -6.87 -13.31
N LEU A 152 1.46 -7.62 -14.29
CA LEU A 152 0.74 -8.71 -14.94
C LEU A 152 0.30 -9.80 -13.94
N PRO A 153 -0.98 -10.21 -13.95
CA PRO A 153 -1.51 -11.24 -13.03
C PRO A 153 -0.76 -12.58 -13.13
N GLU A 154 -0.33 -12.95 -14.33
CA GLU A 154 0.43 -14.18 -14.61
C GLU A 154 1.76 -14.22 -13.84
N ASN A 155 2.43 -13.07 -13.77
CA ASN A 155 3.70 -12.90 -13.09
C ASN A 155 3.54 -12.53 -11.61
N SER A 156 2.30 -12.51 -11.09
CA SER A 156 2.02 -12.07 -9.72
C SER A 156 2.82 -12.84 -8.67
N LYS A 157 3.14 -14.12 -8.93
CA LYS A 157 3.94 -14.99 -8.02
C LYS A 157 5.45 -14.94 -8.29
N SER A 158 5.92 -14.21 -9.30
CA SER A 158 7.36 -14.08 -9.58
C SER A 158 8.10 -13.52 -8.36
N THR A 159 9.35 -13.97 -8.22
CA THR A 159 10.27 -13.53 -7.17
C THR A 159 11.47 -12.78 -7.74
N ASP A 160 11.46 -12.54 -9.04
CA ASP A 160 12.53 -11.91 -9.79
C ASP A 160 12.56 -10.41 -9.52
N TYR A 161 13.76 -9.87 -9.36
CA TYR A 161 13.93 -8.43 -9.24
C TYR A 161 13.99 -7.82 -10.64
N LYS A 162 13.39 -6.64 -10.76
CA LYS A 162 13.48 -5.77 -11.93
C LYS A 162 14.29 -4.53 -11.61
N LYS A 163 14.91 -3.95 -12.64
CA LYS A 163 15.85 -2.84 -12.49
C LYS A 163 15.05 -1.53 -12.41
N ALA A 164 15.32 -0.72 -11.39
CA ALA A 164 14.64 0.57 -11.23
C ALA A 164 15.58 1.60 -10.61
N ASN A 165 15.41 2.87 -10.99
CA ASN A 165 16.01 3.99 -10.29
C ASN A 165 15.03 4.46 -9.22
N ILE A 166 15.50 4.54 -7.98
CA ILE A 166 14.63 4.81 -6.84
C ILE A 166 15.16 6.03 -6.10
N THR A 167 14.31 7.04 -5.95
CA THR A 167 14.60 8.24 -5.18
C THR A 167 13.78 8.22 -3.91
N PHE A 168 14.46 8.21 -2.77
CA PHE A 168 13.86 8.30 -1.44
C PHE A 168 13.87 9.75 -0.97
N TYR A 169 12.80 10.16 -0.31
CA TYR A 169 12.72 11.43 0.39
C TYR A 169 12.06 11.23 1.76
N ASN A 170 12.83 11.41 2.84
CA ASN A 170 12.35 11.21 4.22
C ASN A 170 11.83 12.50 4.88
N GLY A 171 11.52 13.53 4.09
CA GLY A 171 11.14 14.86 4.58
C GLY A 171 12.33 15.80 4.86
N LYS A 172 13.57 15.29 4.92
CA LYS A 172 14.78 16.09 5.17
C LYS A 172 15.81 15.95 4.06
N GLU A 173 16.07 14.72 3.66
CA GLU A 173 17.11 14.33 2.71
C GLU A 173 16.51 13.59 1.54
N ARG A 174 17.13 13.77 0.37
CA ARG A 174 16.77 13.08 -0.86
C ARG A 174 17.96 12.27 -1.33
N GLU A 175 17.76 10.96 -1.45
CA GLU A 175 18.81 10.03 -1.89
C GLU A 175 18.33 9.24 -3.11
N LYS A 176 19.16 9.17 -4.15
CA LYS A 176 18.85 8.45 -5.40
C LYS A 176 19.74 7.23 -5.56
N PHE A 177 19.12 6.09 -5.77
CA PHE A 177 19.77 4.82 -6.09
C PHE A 177 19.49 4.48 -7.55
N VAL A 178 20.56 4.36 -8.33
CA VAL A 178 20.50 3.91 -9.73
C VAL A 178 20.61 2.39 -9.73
N ASP A 179 19.87 1.72 -10.64
CA ASP A 179 19.96 0.26 -10.79
C ASP A 179 19.65 -0.53 -9.50
N ALA A 180 18.70 -0.03 -8.71
CA ALA A 180 18.16 -0.76 -7.58
C ALA A 180 17.26 -1.91 -8.07
N GLY A 181 17.11 -2.95 -7.26
CA GLY A 181 16.18 -4.04 -7.53
C GLY A 181 14.81 -3.79 -6.90
N ILE A 182 13.74 -3.96 -7.66
CA ILE A 182 12.36 -3.95 -7.17
C ILE A 182 11.62 -5.24 -7.52
N LYS A 183 10.78 -5.75 -6.61
CA LYS A 183 9.88 -6.88 -6.88
C LYS A 183 8.60 -6.83 -6.06
N ILE A 184 7.58 -7.57 -6.51
CA ILE A 184 6.35 -7.76 -5.72
C ILE A 184 6.61 -8.67 -4.52
N LYS A 185 5.95 -8.33 -3.40
CA LYS A 185 5.94 -9.15 -2.19
C LYS A 185 4.51 -9.44 -1.72
N GLY A 186 4.41 -10.41 -0.81
CA GLY A 186 3.16 -10.80 -0.15
C GLY A 186 2.70 -12.19 -0.60
N GLY A 187 1.55 -12.62 -0.08
CA GLY A 187 0.86 -13.85 -0.51
C GLY A 187 -0.49 -13.46 -1.10
N ALA A 188 -1.52 -13.48 -0.27
CA ALA A 188 -2.88 -13.03 -0.64
C ALA A 188 -2.91 -11.57 -1.12
N SER A 189 -2.03 -10.70 -0.62
CA SER A 189 -2.00 -9.29 -1.01
C SER A 189 -1.58 -9.02 -2.46
N ARG A 190 -1.08 -10.04 -3.19
CA ARG A 190 -0.63 -9.90 -4.58
C ARG A 190 -1.79 -9.66 -5.56
N GLN A 191 -3.02 -10.01 -5.18
CA GLN A 191 -4.20 -9.87 -6.04
C GLN A 191 -4.71 -8.42 -6.16
N PHE A 192 -4.45 -7.57 -5.18
CA PHE A 192 -4.92 -6.19 -5.18
C PHE A 192 -4.20 -5.34 -6.21
N ALA A 193 -4.85 -4.30 -6.73
CA ALA A 193 -4.19 -3.36 -7.66
C ALA A 193 -3.00 -2.65 -7.01
N LYS A 194 -3.18 -2.16 -5.77
CA LYS A 194 -2.11 -1.58 -4.97
C LYS A 194 -1.17 -2.70 -4.49
N LYS A 195 -0.04 -2.86 -5.18
CA LYS A 195 0.95 -3.91 -4.88
C LYS A 195 1.84 -3.52 -3.70
N SER A 196 2.28 -4.54 -2.98
CA SER A 196 3.36 -4.41 -1.99
C SER A 196 4.69 -4.73 -2.65
N PHE A 197 5.72 -3.93 -2.39
CA PHE A 197 7.03 -4.07 -3.03
C PHE A 197 8.14 -4.37 -2.02
N LYS A 198 9.15 -5.09 -2.49
CA LYS A 198 10.44 -5.22 -1.82
C LYS A 198 11.50 -4.58 -2.70
N ILE A 199 12.27 -3.68 -2.12
CA ILE A 199 13.35 -2.95 -2.77
C ILE A 199 14.67 -3.46 -2.20
N SER A 200 15.67 -3.61 -3.06
CA SER A 200 17.02 -4.00 -2.73
C SER A 200 17.99 -3.03 -3.40
N LEU A 201 18.61 -2.15 -2.61
CA LEU A 201 19.46 -1.08 -3.13
C LEU A 201 20.68 -1.62 -3.90
N SER A 202 21.27 -2.71 -3.40
CA SER A 202 22.49 -3.29 -3.95
C SER A 202 22.24 -4.58 -4.73
N HIS A 203 21.10 -4.71 -5.42
CA HIS A 203 20.77 -5.94 -6.15
C HIS A 203 21.55 -6.06 -7.47
N PHE A 204 21.47 -5.04 -8.32
CA PHE A 204 22.15 -5.02 -9.61
C PHE A 204 23.47 -4.24 -9.56
N ASP A 205 23.52 -3.13 -8.83
CA ASP A 205 24.76 -2.40 -8.58
C ASP A 205 25.31 -2.67 -7.17
N LYS A 206 26.52 -3.23 -7.09
CA LYS A 206 27.22 -3.49 -5.82
C LYS A 206 27.86 -2.22 -5.24
N ASN A 207 27.99 -1.17 -6.03
CA ASN A 207 28.52 0.12 -5.59
C ASN A 207 27.50 0.91 -4.77
N ASN A 208 26.20 0.62 -4.93
CA ASN A 208 25.16 1.18 -4.08
C ASN A 208 25.39 0.79 -2.62
N LYS A 209 25.81 1.78 -1.82
CA LYS A 209 26.02 1.60 -0.38
C LYS A 209 24.69 1.43 0.35
N ALA A 210 24.76 0.83 1.52
CA ALA A 210 23.62 0.76 2.42
C ALA A 210 23.24 2.19 2.87
N TRP A 211 21.96 2.54 2.80
CA TRP A 211 21.48 3.84 3.26
C TRP A 211 21.23 3.77 4.75
N TYR A 212 22.06 4.44 5.56
CA TYR A 212 22.02 4.33 7.03
C TYR A 212 22.03 2.87 7.51
N GLY A 213 22.93 2.05 6.95
CA GLY A 213 23.02 0.61 7.25
C GLY A 213 21.94 -0.27 6.59
N GLN A 214 20.90 0.32 5.98
CA GLN A 214 19.81 -0.42 5.34
C GLN A 214 20.11 -0.75 3.87
N LYS A 215 19.99 -2.03 3.50
CA LYS A 215 20.19 -2.50 2.12
C LYS A 215 18.89 -2.85 1.39
N LYS A 216 17.82 -3.08 2.15
CA LYS A 216 16.55 -3.59 1.62
C LYS A 216 15.39 -2.91 2.35
N PHE A 217 14.39 -2.49 1.59
CA PHE A 217 13.18 -1.88 2.10
C PHE A 217 11.96 -2.72 1.72
N SER A 218 10.96 -2.70 2.60
CA SER A 218 9.79 -3.57 2.49
C SER A 218 8.54 -2.70 2.60
N MET A 219 7.96 -2.32 1.47
CA MET A 219 6.77 -1.47 1.42
C MET A 219 5.49 -2.32 1.39
N LYS A 220 4.54 -2.04 2.27
CA LYS A 220 3.25 -2.74 2.31
C LYS A 220 2.16 -1.81 1.83
N ALA A 221 1.30 -2.32 0.95
CA ALA A 221 0.14 -1.57 0.47
C ALA A 221 -0.97 -1.44 1.51
N ALA A 222 -0.96 -2.31 2.53
CA ALA A 222 -1.99 -2.45 3.57
C ALA A 222 -3.42 -2.67 3.03
N SER A 223 -3.57 -3.17 1.79
CA SER A 223 -4.87 -3.31 1.11
C SER A 223 -5.90 -4.24 1.78
N MET A 224 -5.52 -5.00 2.80
CA MET A 224 -6.43 -5.87 3.56
C MET A 224 -6.88 -5.25 4.89
N VAL A 225 -6.33 -4.09 5.25
CA VAL A 225 -6.60 -3.44 6.53
C VAL A 225 -7.17 -2.05 6.23
N PRO A 226 -8.40 -1.74 6.66
CA PRO A 226 -9.03 -0.46 6.33
C PRO A 226 -8.34 0.73 6.99
N ASP A 227 -7.65 0.52 8.13
CA ASP A 227 -7.16 1.59 8.98
C ASP A 227 -5.73 2.06 8.66
N PHE A 228 -4.96 1.40 7.79
CA PHE A 228 -3.53 1.66 7.46
C PHE A 228 -2.56 1.73 8.67
N VAL A 229 -3.05 1.87 9.90
CA VAL A 229 -2.27 2.16 11.10
C VAL A 229 -2.05 0.96 12.00
N ARG A 230 -2.80 -0.13 11.81
CA ARG A 230 -2.77 -1.32 12.68
C ARG A 230 -1.38 -1.87 12.92
N GLU A 231 -0.57 -2.04 11.87
CA GLU A 231 0.78 -2.59 12.03
C GLU A 231 1.67 -1.68 12.87
N MET A 232 1.57 -0.37 12.66
CA MET A 232 2.35 0.63 13.39
C MET A 232 1.91 0.74 14.84
N ALA A 233 0.60 0.73 15.11
CA ALA A 233 0.05 0.70 16.46
C ALA A 233 0.48 -0.57 17.21
N SER A 234 0.44 -1.73 16.55
CA SER A 234 0.93 -2.99 17.11
C SER A 234 2.42 -2.92 17.41
N ALA A 235 3.23 -2.38 16.50
CA ALA A 235 4.67 -2.24 16.72
C ALA A 235 5.00 -1.28 17.86
N ALA A 236 4.29 -0.14 17.95
CA ALA A 236 4.41 0.80 19.05
C ALA A 236 4.01 0.17 20.39
N SER A 237 3.01 -0.71 20.39
CA SER A 237 2.59 -1.45 21.59
C SER A 237 3.63 -2.49 22.03
N ILE A 238 4.17 -3.28 21.07
CA ILE A 238 5.27 -4.23 21.33
C ILE A 238 6.49 -3.50 21.89
N TYR A 239 6.80 -2.34 21.31
CA TYR A 239 7.84 -1.46 21.80
C TYR A 239 7.57 -1.00 23.24
N ALA A 240 6.36 -0.51 23.55
CA ALA A 240 6.01 -0.05 24.89
C ALA A 240 6.14 -1.15 25.96
N MET A 241 6.04 -2.42 25.56
CA MET A 241 6.29 -3.58 26.42
C MET A 241 7.77 -3.93 26.61
N GLY A 242 8.70 -3.21 25.96
CA GLY A 242 10.14 -3.45 26.04
C GLY A 242 10.64 -4.61 25.19
N ALA A 243 9.84 -5.06 24.21
CA ALA A 243 10.23 -6.12 23.29
C ALA A 243 10.82 -5.54 21.99
N PRO A 244 11.82 -6.20 21.37
CA PRO A 244 12.43 -5.73 20.13
C PRO A 244 11.41 -5.77 18.99
N VAL A 245 11.37 -4.70 18.19
CA VAL A 245 10.45 -4.55 17.07
C VAL A 245 11.10 -3.82 15.91
N GLN A 246 10.71 -4.14 14.68
CA GLN A 246 11.23 -3.47 13.49
C GLN A 246 10.79 -2.00 13.43
N ARG A 247 11.71 -1.08 13.08
CA ARG A 247 11.37 0.32 12.75
C ARG A 247 10.48 0.39 11.51
N MET A 248 9.47 1.24 11.57
CA MET A 248 8.54 1.47 10.46
C MET A 248 8.27 2.96 10.31
N SER A 249 8.02 3.38 9.07
CA SER A 249 7.53 4.71 8.70
C SER A 249 6.41 4.53 7.69
N TYR A 250 5.51 5.50 7.64
CA TYR A 250 4.61 5.69 6.50
C TYR A 250 5.35 6.25 5.30
#